data_AF-A0A3R9NWC3-F1
#
_entry.id   AF-A0A3R9NWC3-F1
#
_cell.length_a   1.000
_cell.length_b   1.000
_cell.length_c   1.000
_cell.angle_alpha   90.00
_cell.angle_beta   90.00
_cell.angle_gamma   90.00
#
_symmetry.space_group_name_H-M   'P 1'
#
loop_
_entity.id
_entity.type
_entity.pdbx_description
1 polymer ?
#
loop_
_entity_poly.entity_id
_entity_poly.type
_entity_poly.pdbx_seq_one_letter_code
_entity_poly.pdbx_strand_id
1 'polypeptide(L)'
;MVITENCLWGQPRLENRRLAVGDIVSQIDINSTIYEALQDYEITLQQARQALHYCRTLQCVKDKPIKFCHNCTLRVQQEGEADGDEQDNWKRADRLFREYFP
;
A
#
# COMPACT_ATOMS: atom_id res chain seq x y z
N MET A 1 2.34 3.23 -9.58
CA MET A 1 1.85 4.08 -8.47
C MET A 1 2.38 5.48 -8.69
N VAL A 2 1.70 6.51 -8.19
CA VAL A 2 2.10 7.91 -8.36
C VAL A 2 2.57 8.47 -7.02
N ILE A 3 3.62 9.30 -7.06
CA ILE A 3 4.20 9.99 -5.91
C ILE A 3 4.24 11.48 -6.26
N THR A 4 3.59 12.33 -5.47
CA THR A 4 3.66 13.80 -5.63
C THR A 4 3.66 14.45 -4.25
N GLU A 5 4.46 15.50 -4.07
CA GLU A 5 4.64 16.17 -2.77
C GLU A 5 3.34 16.68 -2.16
N ASN A 6 2.46 17.23 -2.99
CA ASN A 6 1.20 17.84 -2.59
C ASN A 6 0.06 16.85 -2.28
N CYS A 7 0.30 15.53 -2.30
CA CYS A 7 -0.74 14.54 -2.05
C CYS A 7 -0.23 13.44 -1.11
N LEU A 8 -0.96 13.22 -0.01
CA LEU A 8 -0.61 12.25 1.04
C LEU A 8 0.84 12.39 1.52
N TRP A 9 1.33 13.64 1.59
CA TRP A 9 2.71 13.96 2.00
C TRP A 9 3.78 13.20 1.18
N GLY A 10 3.50 12.94 -0.10
CA GLY A 10 4.39 12.22 -1.00
C GLY A 10 4.45 10.71 -0.76
N GLN A 11 3.40 10.10 -0.21
CA GLN A 11 3.24 8.66 -0.18
C GLN A 11 2.90 8.07 -1.57
N PRO A 12 3.36 6.84 -1.86
CA PRO A 12 2.94 6.15 -3.07
C PRO A 12 1.45 5.84 -3.00
N ARG A 13 0.72 6.23 -4.04
CA ARG A 13 -0.73 6.12 -4.11
C ARG A 13 -1.20 5.65 -5.48
N LEU A 14 -2.47 5.29 -5.54
CA LEU A 14 -3.14 5.01 -6.80
C LEU A 14 -3.31 6.31 -7.62
N GLU A 15 -3.09 6.23 -8.93
CA GLU A 15 -3.24 7.39 -9.82
C GLU A 15 -4.69 7.92 -9.78
N ASN A 16 -4.83 9.26 -9.82
CA ASN A 16 -6.12 9.97 -9.75
C ASN A 16 -6.97 9.67 -8.50
N ARG A 17 -6.39 9.07 -7.46
CA ARG A 17 -7.06 8.82 -6.18
C ARG A 17 -6.17 9.29 -5.04
N ARG A 18 -6.78 9.80 -3.97
CA ARG A 18 -6.08 10.08 -2.70
C ARG A 18 -6.12 8.82 -1.81
N LEU A 19 -5.53 7.73 -2.31
CA LEU A 19 -5.57 6.41 -1.66
C LEU A 19 -4.18 5.77 -1.65
N ALA A 20 -3.55 5.66 -0.47
CA ALA A 20 -2.19 5.16 -0.36
C ALA A 20 -2.13 3.66 -0.65
N VAL A 21 -0.97 3.19 -1.11
CA VAL A 21 -0.74 1.75 -1.32
C VAL A 21 -0.90 0.98 0.00
N GLY A 22 -0.44 1.53 1.12
CA GLY A 22 -0.55 0.90 2.44
C GLY A 22 -1.99 0.74 2.91
N ASP A 23 -2.86 1.68 2.57
CA ASP A 23 -4.28 1.61 2.87
C ASP A 23 -4.92 0.46 2.08
N ILE A 24 -4.62 0.36 0.77
CA ILE A 24 -5.12 -0.73 -0.08
C ILE A 24 -4.69 -2.10 0.45
N VAL A 25 -3.40 -2.26 0.80
CA VAL A 25 -2.88 -3.50 1.40
C VAL A 25 -3.64 -3.82 2.68
N SER A 26 -3.83 -2.83 3.55
CA SER A 26 -4.50 -3.04 4.83
C SER A 26 -5.97 -3.41 4.67
N GLN A 27 -6.67 -2.77 3.74
CA GLN A 27 -8.10 -3.01 3.54
C GLN A 27 -8.38 -4.36 2.89
N ILE A 28 -7.53 -4.82 1.99
CA ILE A 28 -7.64 -6.20 1.46
C ILE A 28 -7.35 -7.23 2.56
N ASP A 29 -6.49 -6.90 3.51
CA ASP A 29 -6.10 -7.81 4.60
C ASP A 29 -7.15 -7.93 5.72
N ILE A 30 -7.81 -6.82 6.06
CA ILE A 30 -8.79 -6.77 7.16
C ILE A 30 -10.15 -7.33 6.72
N ASN A 31 -10.49 -7.18 5.44
CA ASN A 31 -11.73 -7.70 4.90
C ASN A 31 -11.71 -9.22 4.70
N SER A 32 -12.90 -9.83 4.67
CA SER A 32 -13.03 -11.27 4.50
C SER A 32 -12.67 -11.72 3.10
N THR A 33 -12.84 -10.84 2.11
CA THR A 33 -12.46 -11.09 0.72
C THR A 33 -11.91 -9.84 0.05
N ILE A 34 -11.12 -10.02 -1.02
CA ILE A 34 -10.68 -8.90 -1.84
C ILE A 34 -11.86 -8.07 -2.40
N TYR A 35 -13.01 -8.70 -2.71
CA TYR A 35 -14.15 -8.01 -3.32
C TYR A 35 -14.79 -6.97 -2.41
N GLU A 36 -14.81 -7.22 -1.10
CA GLU A 36 -15.25 -6.23 -0.10
C GLU A 36 -14.35 -5.00 -0.14
N ALA A 37 -13.03 -5.20 -0.18
CA ALA A 37 -12.08 -4.09 -0.29
C ALA A 37 -12.20 -3.32 -1.62
N LEU A 38 -12.48 -4.01 -2.74
CA LEU A 38 -12.74 -3.36 -4.03
C LEU A 38 -13.96 -2.45 -3.97
N GLN A 39 -15.02 -2.90 -3.29
CA GLN A 39 -16.25 -2.15 -3.12
C GLN A 39 -16.06 -0.95 -2.18
N ASP A 40 -15.49 -1.17 -0.99
CA ASP A 40 -15.28 -0.13 0.02
C ASP A 40 -14.44 1.03 -0.50
N TYR A 41 -13.36 0.72 -1.23
CA TYR A 41 -12.44 1.72 -1.76
C TYR A 41 -12.75 2.13 -3.19
N GLU A 42 -13.82 1.59 -3.79
CA GLU A 42 -14.20 1.84 -5.18
C GLU A 42 -12.99 1.70 -6.12
N ILE A 43 -12.23 0.62 -5.96
CA ILE A 43 -11.07 0.31 -6.81
C ILE A 43 -11.35 -0.93 -7.65
N THR A 44 -10.74 -0.98 -8.83
CA THR A 44 -10.83 -2.15 -9.71
C THR A 44 -9.88 -3.25 -9.24
N LEU A 45 -10.17 -4.49 -9.65
CA LEU A 45 -9.29 -5.64 -9.41
C LEU A 45 -7.87 -5.41 -9.98
N GLN A 46 -7.77 -4.72 -11.13
CA GLN A 46 -6.47 -4.38 -11.72
C GLN A 46 -5.69 -3.40 -10.85
N GLN A 47 -6.34 -2.39 -10.27
CA GLN A 47 -5.70 -1.43 -9.38
C GLN A 47 -5.24 -2.08 -8.07
N ALA A 48 -6.06 -3.00 -7.51
CA ALA A 48 -5.66 -3.82 -6.38
C ALA A 48 -4.44 -4.69 -6.71
N ARG A 49 -4.45 -5.39 -7.86
CA ARG A 49 -3.31 -6.16 -8.35
C ARG A 49 -2.05 -5.31 -8.48
N GLN A 50 -2.16 -4.12 -9.06
CA GLN A 50 -1.04 -3.18 -9.21
C GLN A 50 -0.51 -2.71 -7.85
N ALA A 51 -1.37 -2.36 -6.90
CA ALA A 51 -0.98 -1.91 -5.57
C ALA A 51 -0.25 -3.01 -4.79
N LEU A 52 -0.81 -4.23 -4.78
CA LEU A 52 -0.19 -5.39 -4.16
C LEU A 52 1.15 -5.74 -4.84
N HIS A 53 1.21 -5.73 -6.18
CA HIS A 53 2.46 -5.97 -6.91
C HIS A 53 3.54 -4.93 -6.59
N TYR A 54 3.17 -3.65 -6.56
CA TYR A 54 4.07 -2.55 -6.22
C TYR A 54 4.65 -2.70 -4.81
N CYS A 55 3.79 -3.06 -3.84
CA CYS A 55 4.21 -3.22 -2.45
C CYS A 55 5.08 -4.46 -2.24
N ARG A 56 4.66 -5.63 -2.75
CA ARG A 56 5.40 -6.90 -2.56
C ARG A 56 6.81 -6.90 -3.18
N THR A 57 7.00 -6.15 -4.26
CA THR A 57 8.29 -6.04 -4.95
C THR A 57 9.18 -4.94 -4.37
N LEU A 58 8.74 -4.28 -3.30
CA LEU A 58 9.44 -3.14 -2.68
C LEU A 58 9.76 -2.03 -3.69
N GLN A 59 8.90 -1.83 -4.69
CA GLN A 59 9.15 -0.83 -5.74
C GLN A 59 9.28 0.59 -5.16
N CYS A 60 8.60 0.88 -4.04
CA CYS A 60 8.77 2.14 -3.31
C CYS A 60 10.21 2.43 -2.88
N VAL A 61 11.03 1.44 -2.59
CA VAL A 61 12.44 1.66 -2.22
C VAL A 61 13.23 2.23 -3.40
N LYS A 62 12.91 1.79 -4.62
CA LYS A 62 13.52 2.32 -5.85
C LYS A 62 12.97 3.69 -6.22
N ASP A 63 11.66 3.87 -6.06
CA ASP A 63 10.96 5.10 -6.43
C ASP A 63 11.18 6.24 -5.42
N LYS A 64 11.75 5.94 -4.24
CA LYS A 64 12.15 6.90 -3.20
C LYS A 64 11.06 7.96 -2.90
N PRO A 65 9.89 7.54 -2.40
CA PRO A 65 8.84 8.47 -2.04
C PRO A 65 9.32 9.43 -0.95
N ILE A 66 8.70 10.61 -0.88
CA ILE A 66 8.99 11.59 0.17
C ILE A 66 8.66 10.98 1.53
N LYS A 67 7.54 10.24 1.61
CA LYS A 67 7.19 9.43 2.78
C LYS A 67 6.77 8.02 2.37
N PHE A 68 7.22 7.01 3.11
CA PHE A 68 6.62 5.69 2.99
C PHE A 68 5.18 5.67 3.53
N CYS A 69 4.39 4.67 3.13
CA CYS A 69 3.00 4.51 3.58
C CYS A 69 2.90 4.52 5.12
N HIS A 70 1.78 5.00 5.64
CA HIS A 70 1.43 4.82 7.06
C HIS A 70 1.47 3.33 7.46
N ASN A 71 1.80 3.07 8.73
CA ASN A 71 1.89 1.75 9.37
C ASN A 71 2.87 0.77 8.69
N CYS A 72 3.78 1.28 7.85
CA CYS A 72 4.84 0.50 7.25
C CYS A 72 6.14 0.66 8.04
N THR A 73 6.82 -0.43 8.37
CA THR A 73 8.14 -0.39 9.04
C THR A 73 9.19 0.40 8.27
N LEU A 74 9.10 0.50 6.93
CA LEU A 74 9.96 1.39 6.13
C LEU A 74 9.78 2.87 6.47
N ARG A 75 8.59 3.28 6.91
CA ARG A 75 8.34 4.64 7.37
C ARG A 75 8.99 4.90 8.72
N VAL A 76 8.91 3.94 9.64
CA VAL A 76 9.60 4.03 10.94
C VAL A 76 11.11 4.17 10.75
N GLN A 77 11.69 3.39 9.82
CA GLN A 77 13.10 3.51 9.46
C GLN A 77 13.45 4.88 8.88
N GLN A 78 12.50 5.54 8.20
CA GLN A 78 12.69 6.86 7.62
C GLN A 78 12.55 7.99 8.65
N GLU A 79 11.55 7.91 9.53
CA GLU A 79 11.16 9.01 10.44
C GLU A 79 11.74 8.85 11.85
N GLY A 80 12.23 7.67 12.22
CA GLY A 80 12.86 7.39 13.52
C GLY A 80 11.89 7.17 14.68
N GLU A 81 10.58 7.33 14.45
CA GLU A 81 9.53 7.16 15.45
C GLU A 81 8.49 6.14 14.97
N ALA A 82 8.02 5.32 15.91
CA ALA A 82 6.92 4.37 15.72
C ALA A 82 5.64 4.99 16.30
N ASP A 83 4.59 5.03 15.49
CA ASP A 83 3.25 5.53 15.79
C ASP A 83 2.25 4.38 16.04
N GLY A 84 2.70 3.16 16.39
CA GLY A 84 1.82 2.06 16.83
C GLY A 84 2.30 0.66 16.45
N ASP A 85 1.36 -0.20 16.03
CA ASP A 85 1.65 -1.57 15.54
C ASP A 85 2.09 -1.53 14.06
N GLU A 86 3.31 -1.09 13.77
CA GLU A 86 3.78 -1.10 12.38
C GLU A 86 4.05 -2.51 11.86
N GLN A 87 3.77 -2.69 10.58
CA GLN A 87 3.87 -3.97 9.93
C GLN A 87 4.66 -3.87 8.64
N ASP A 88 5.27 -4.99 8.26
CA ASP A 88 5.92 -5.13 6.96
C ASP A 88 4.85 -5.25 5.88
N ASN A 89 4.34 -4.12 5.38
CA ASN A 89 3.28 -4.10 4.37
C ASN A 89 3.65 -4.89 3.11
N TRP A 90 4.94 -5.02 2.76
CA TRP A 90 5.36 -5.86 1.64
C TRP A 90 5.17 -7.36 1.90
N LYS A 91 5.29 -7.83 3.15
CA LYS A 91 5.00 -9.23 3.51
C LYS A 91 3.50 -9.51 3.41
N ARG A 92 2.66 -8.58 3.90
CA ARG A 92 1.20 -8.65 3.75
C ARG A 92 0.83 -8.67 2.27
N ALA A 93 1.39 -7.76 1.49
CA ALA A 93 1.16 -7.69 0.06
C ALA A 93 1.61 -8.94 -0.69
N ASP A 94 2.74 -9.55 -0.32
CA ASP A 94 3.20 -10.79 -0.97
C ASP A 94 2.24 -11.96 -0.69
N ARG A 95 1.76 -12.12 0.55
CA ARG A 95 0.75 -13.13 0.89
C ARG A 95 -0.54 -12.91 0.08
N LEU A 96 -1.11 -11.71 0.16
CA LEU A 96 -2.36 -11.38 -0.52
C LEU A 96 -2.24 -11.51 -2.05
N PHE A 97 -1.09 -11.16 -2.62
CA PHE A 97 -0.88 -11.31 -4.05
C PHE A 97 -0.89 -12.79 -4.47
N ARG A 98 -0.24 -13.67 -3.71
CA ARG A 98 -0.27 -15.12 -3.99
C ARG A 98 -1.66 -15.72 -3.81
N GLU A 99 -2.42 -15.19 -2.86
CA GLU A 99 -3.79 -15.64 -2.56
C GLU A 99 -4.78 -15.28 -3.67
N TYR A 100 -4.73 -14.05 -4.19
CA TYR A 100 -5.73 -13.54 -5.13
C TYR A 100 -5.27 -13.46 -6.59
N PHE A 101 -3.95 -13.52 -6.86
CA PHE A 101 -3.36 -13.37 -8.20
C PHE A 101 -2.27 -14.42 -8.48
N PRO A 102 -2.64 -15.72 -8.55
CA PRO A 102 -1.71 -16.80 -8.88
C PRO A 102 -1.12 -16.68 -10.29
#